data_AF-A0A537I6X8-F1
#
_entry.id   AF-A0A537I6X8-F1
#
_cell.length_a   1.000
_cell.length_b   1.000
_cell.length_c   1.000
_cell.angle_alpha   90.00
_cell.angle_beta   90.00
_cell.angle_gamma   90.00
#
_symmetry.space_group_name_H-M   'P 1'
#
loop_
_entity.id
_entity.type
_entity.pdbx_description
1 polymer ?
#
loop_
_entity_poly.entity_id
_entity_poly.type
_entity_poly.pdbx_seq_one_letter_code
_entity_poly.pdbx_strand_id
1 'polypeptide(L)' 'MSLPKQGDTVKVTLLNRETIEGVVEWVDGNGLWVKGAERSRWVPLEAFTAPHESHPIDTKEE' A
#
# COMPACT_ATOMS: atom_id res chain seq x y z
N MET A 1 -3.21 -3.73 13.58
CA MET A 1 -3.23 -4.16 12.17
C MET A 1 -2.05 -5.10 11.96
N SER A 2 -2.27 -6.27 11.37
CA SER A 2 -1.18 -7.19 11.05
C SER A 2 -0.47 -6.71 9.78
N LEU A 3 0.86 -6.74 9.77
CA LEU A 3 1.62 -6.43 8.56
C LEU A 3 1.40 -7.52 7.50
N PRO A 4 1.38 -7.16 6.20
CA PRO A 4 1.29 -8.14 5.13
C PRO A 4 2.52 -9.06 5.13
N LYS A 5 2.33 -10.32 4.71
CA LYS A 5 3.42 -11.30 4.58
C LYS A 5 3.76 -11.53 3.11
N GLN A 6 4.90 -12.19 2.88
CA GLN A 6 5.30 -12.62 1.54
C GLN A 6 4.18 -13.45 0.88
N GLY A 7 3.86 -13.10 -0.37
CA GLY A 7 2.79 -13.71 -1.16
C GLY A 7 1.43 -13.02 -1.03
N ASP A 8 1.23 -12.11 -0.08
CA ASP A 8 -0.02 -11.36 0.02
C ASP A 8 -0.12 -10.29 -1.08
N THR A 9 -1.32 -10.10 -1.60
CA THR A 9 -1.64 -8.94 -2.45
C THR A 9 -1.97 -7.74 -1.58
N VAL A 10 -1.29 -6.63 -1.82
CA VAL A 10 -1.47 -5.37 -1.10
C VAL A 10 -1.81 -4.24 -2.05
N LYS A 11 -2.66 -3.32 -1.58
CA LYS A 11 -2.93 -2.04 -2.23
C LYS A 11 -2.54 -0.94 -1.27
N VAL A 12 -1.53 -0.16 -1.64
CA VAL A 12 -0.94 0.85 -0.76
C VAL A 12 -1.01 2.21 -1.42
N THR A 13 -1.60 3.16 -0.71
CA THR A 13 -1.54 4.58 -1.06
C THR A 13 -0.32 5.18 -0.40
N LEU A 14 0.51 5.81 -1.20
CA LEU A 14 1.77 6.37 -0.79
C LEU A 14 1.60 7.85 -0.42
N LEU A 15 2.63 8.44 0.21
CA LEU A 15 2.62 9.85 0.59
C LEU A 15 2.41 10.81 -0.60
N ASN A 16 2.86 10.42 -1.80
CA ASN A 16 2.62 11.18 -3.04
C ASN A 16 1.21 10.96 -3.63
N ARG A 17 0.30 10.30 -2.90
CA ARG A 17 -1.06 9.91 -3.33
C ARG A 17 -1.12 8.91 -4.48
N GLU A 18 0.02 8.38 -4.90
CA GLU A 18 0.06 7.25 -5.83
C GLU A 18 -0.44 6.00 -5.12
N THR A 19 -1.32 5.24 -5.78
CA THR A 19 -1.74 3.94 -5.28
C THR A 19 -1.04 2.86 -6.08
N ILE A 20 -0.33 1.97 -5.38
CA ILE A 20 0.25 0.77 -6.00
C ILE A 20 -0.51 -0.44 -5.52
N GLU A 21 -0.79 -1.34 -6.45
CA GLU A 21 -1.31 -2.67 -6.18
C GLU A 21 -0.27 -3.70 -6.64
N GLY A 22 0.03 -4.67 -5.78
CA GLY A 22 1.03 -5.69 -6.10
C GLY A 22 1.16 -6.77 -5.04
N VAL A 23 2.01 -7.74 -5.31
CA VAL A 23 2.27 -8.88 -4.42
C VAL A 23 3.53 -8.60 -3.61
N VAL A 24 3.50 -8.90 -2.31
CA VAL A 24 4.68 -8.82 -1.44
C VAL A 24 5.65 -9.93 -1.83
N GLU A 25 6.81 -9.55 -2.34
CA GLU A 25 7.86 -10.50 -2.73
C GLU A 25 8.76 -10.87 -1.54
N TRP A 26 9.05 -9.90 -0.66
CA TRP A 26 9.79 -10.13 0.59
C TRP A 26 9.61 -8.96 1.58
N VAL A 27 9.95 -9.21 2.85
CA VAL A 27 9.80 -8.28 3.99
C VAL A 27 11.09 -8.31 4.80
N ASP A 28 11.59 -7.15 5.21
CA ASP A 28 12.87 -7.02 5.94
C ASP A 28 12.73 -6.49 7.37
N GLY A 29 11.50 -6.15 7.80
CA GLY A 29 11.18 -5.57 9.10
C GLY A 29 11.12 -4.03 9.12
N ASN A 30 11.61 -3.35 8.08
CA ASN A 30 11.49 -1.89 7.89
C ASN A 30 10.50 -1.52 6.77
N GLY A 31 10.19 -2.47 5.89
CA GLY A 31 9.21 -2.31 4.83
C GLY A 31 8.89 -3.61 4.09
N LEU A 32 8.25 -3.47 2.94
CA LEU A 32 7.85 -4.56 2.05
C LEU A 32 8.24 -4.24 0.61
N TRP A 33 8.77 -5.25 -0.08
CA TRP A 33 9.08 -5.15 -1.51
C TRP A 33 7.86 -5.64 -2.26
N VAL A 34 7.17 -4.70 -2.90
CA VAL A 34 5.90 -4.96 -3.56
C VAL A 34 6.16 -5.02 -5.05
N LYS A 35 5.90 -6.19 -5.64
CA LYS A 35 5.91 -6.40 -7.08
C LYS A 35 4.57 -5.95 -7.66
N GLY A 36 4.53 -4.72 -8.16
CA GLY A 36 3.36 -4.17 -8.84
C GLY A 36 3.25 -4.66 -10.29
N ALA A 37 2.08 -4.42 -10.90
CA ALA A 37 1.81 -4.82 -12.29
C ALA A 37 2.75 -4.15 -13.31
N GLU A 38 3.04 -2.86 -13.12
CA GLU A 38 3.93 -2.09 -14.01
C GLU A 38 5.36 -1.97 -13.48
N ARG A 39 5.51 -1.88 -12.14
CA ARG A 39 6.81 -1.70 -11.50
C ARG A 39 6.85 -2.32 -10.11
N SER A 40 8.01 -2.84 -9.73
CA SER A 40 8.28 -3.25 -8.35
C SER A 40 8.82 -2.09 -7.54
N ARG A 41 8.47 -2.00 -6.26
CA ARG A 41 8.86 -0.88 -5.42
C ARG A 41 9.01 -1.27 -3.96
N TRP A 42 9.94 -0.62 -3.28
CA TRP A 42 10.00 -0.65 -1.82
C TRP A 42 8.93 0.23 -1.20
N VAL A 43 8.22 -0.31 -0.21
CA VAL A 43 7.14 0.37 0.51
C VAL A 43 7.46 0.33 2.02
N PRO A 44 7.64 1.49 2.68
CA PRO A 44 7.92 1.54 4.11
C PRO A 44 6.71 1.08 4.93
N LEU A 45 6.94 0.49 6.10
CA LEU A 45 5.85 0.02 6.99
C LEU A 45 4.86 1.14 7.34
N GLU A 46 5.35 2.37 7.43
CA GLU A 46 4.56 3.57 7.73
C GLU A 46 3.38 3.77 6.76
N ALA A 47 3.56 3.38 5.49
CA ALA A 47 2.53 3.46 4.46
C ALA A 47 1.37 2.47 4.69
N PHE A 48 1.59 1.42 5.50
CA PHE A 48 0.57 0.46 5.92
C PHE A 48 -0.05 0.81 7.28
N THR A 49 0.60 1.67 8.06
CA THR A 49 0.11 2.11 9.37
C THR A 49 -0.61 3.44 9.31
N ALA A 50 -0.33 4.28 8.31
CA ALA A 50 -1.04 5.52 8.12
C ALA A 50 -2.50 5.19 7.75
N PRO A 51 -3.49 5.62 8.54
CA PRO A 51 -4.82 5.80 8.01
C PRO A 51 -4.70 6.97 7.03
N HIS A 52 -4.20 6.72 5.82
CA HIS A 52 -4.48 7.59 4.71
C HIS A 52 -5.99 7.62 4.66
N GLU A 53 -6.56 8.75 5.09
CA GLU A 53 -7.98 9.00 5.16
C GLU A 53 -8.62 8.28 4.00
N SER A 54 -9.34 7.20 4.31
CA SER A 54 -10.45 6.77 3.48
C SER A 54 -11.38 7.97 3.54
N HIS A 55 -11.10 9.00 2.75
CA HIS A 55 -12.09 9.98 2.43
C HIS A 55 -13.21 9.12 1.85
N PRO A 56 -14.39 9.03 2.50
CA PRO A 56 -15.54 8.55 1.78
C PRO A 56 -15.57 9.39 0.52
N ILE A 57 -15.66 8.74 -0.63
CA ILE A 57 -15.96 9.42 -1.87
C ILE A 57 -17.32 10.07 -1.58
N ASP A 58 -17.31 11.35 -1.20
CA ASP A 58 -18.53 12.10 -0.95
C ASP A 58 -19.16 12.30 -2.32
N THR A 59 -19.99 11.33 -2.69
CA THR A 59 -20.97 11.50 -3.75
C THR A 59 -22.00 12.49 -3.23
N LYS A 60 -21.69 13.79 -3.29
CA LYS A 60 -22.71 14.81 -3.36
C LYS A 60 -22.71 15.44 -4.74
N GLU A 61 -23.54 14.83 -5.56
CA GLU A 61 -24.37 15.56 -6.50
C GLU A 61 -25.23 16.59 -5.73
N GLU A 62 -25.49 17.71 -6.40
CA GLU A 62 -26.41 18.82 -6.08
C GLU A 62 -25.84 20.10 -5.44
#